data_AF-A0A3A9VBR3-F1
#
_entry.id   AF-A0A3A9VBR3-F1
#
_cell.length_a   1.000
_cell.length_b   1.000
_cell.length_c   1.000
_cell.angle_alpha   90.00
_cell.angle_beta   90.00
_cell.angle_gamma   90.00
#
_symmetry.space_group_name_H-M   'P 1'
#
loop_
_entity.id
_entity.type
_entity.pdbx_description
1 polymer ?
#
loop_
_entity_poly.entity_id
_entity_poly.type
_entity_poly.pdbx_seq_one_letter_code
_entity_poly.pdbx_strand_id
1 'polypeptide(L)'
;MTDFNIEKDRLLLELDSEIISNPNNEVLKSLNRILKSHNSFSELNGALSRTVVDSLGFELKIGEKIIEFENYFSDFSNSIDSPDLKKLAKRLIKENTKITFFGKAWSQNTANWIYFDKVFDLKKMRNKMSFGENIIDHKNLDNKSGLESGFIDKKTGEGIIGKIK
;
A
#
# COMPACT_ATOMS: atom_id res chain seq x y z
N MET A 1 -3.62 -9.09 -7.36
CA MET A 1 -3.19 -7.73 -7.02
C MET A 1 -3.10 -6.83 -8.25
N THR A 2 -3.48 -5.56 -8.12
CA THR A 2 -3.16 -4.53 -9.12
C THR A 2 -1.69 -4.09 -8.92
N ASP A 3 -0.86 -4.17 -9.96
CA ASP A 3 0.56 -3.84 -9.86
C ASP A 3 0.80 -2.33 -9.99
N PHE A 4 1.57 -1.76 -9.05
CA PHE A 4 1.85 -0.33 -9.01
C PHE A 4 2.55 0.18 -10.26
N ASN A 5 3.56 -0.53 -10.76
CA ASN A 5 4.31 -0.06 -11.93
C ASN A 5 3.46 -0.14 -13.18
N ILE A 6 2.66 -1.21 -13.34
CA ILE A 6 1.75 -1.35 -14.48
C ILE A 6 0.72 -0.20 -14.50
N GLU A 7 0.09 0.11 -13.37
CA GLU A 7 -0.89 1.20 -13.32
C GLU A 7 -0.24 2.58 -13.44
N LYS A 8 0.96 2.76 -12.87
CA LYS A 8 1.73 3.99 -13.03
C LYS A 8 2.03 4.25 -14.49
N ASP A 9 2.51 3.24 -15.21
CA ASP A 9 2.86 3.35 -16.63
C ASP A 9 1.62 3.64 -17.49
N ARG A 10 0.47 3.03 -17.18
CA ARG A 10 -0.82 3.37 -17.83
C ARG A 10 -1.21 4.82 -17.60
N LEU A 11 -1.16 5.28 -16.35
CA LEU A 11 -1.51 6.65 -16.00
C LEU A 11 -0.55 7.67 -16.63
N LEU A 12 0.74 7.33 -16.75
CA LEU A 12 1.74 8.15 -17.44
C LEU A 12 1.43 8.29 -18.93
N LEU A 13 1.03 7.21 -19.61
CA LEU A 13 0.63 7.27 -21.02
C LEU A 13 -0.59 8.17 -21.26
N GLU A 14 -1.58 8.10 -20.36
CA GLU A 14 -2.74 8.99 -20.42
C GLU A 14 -2.35 10.45 -20.16
N LEU A 15 -1.50 10.71 -19.16
CA LEU A 15 -0.97 12.04 -18.87
C LEU A 15 -0.18 12.62 -20.05
N ASP A 16 0.67 11.81 -20.69
CA ASP A 16 1.43 12.25 -21.87
C ASP A 16 0.48 12.62 -23.03
N SER A 17 -0.63 11.88 -23.22
CA SER A 17 -1.66 12.18 -24.22
C SER A 17 -2.39 13.50 -23.93
N GLU A 18 -2.70 13.77 -22.66
CA GLU A 18 -3.32 15.03 -22.24
C GLU A 18 -2.37 16.22 -22.37
N ILE A 19 -1.07 16.02 -22.11
CA ILE A 19 -0.03 17.05 -22.32
C ILE A 19 0.10 17.40 -23.81
N ILE A 20 0.05 16.41 -24.70
CA ILE A 20 0.07 16.65 -26.16
C ILE A 20 -1.13 17.50 -26.58
N SER A 21 -2.30 17.22 -26.01
CA SER A 21 -3.54 17.95 -26.30
C SER A 21 -3.56 19.36 -25.68
N ASN A 22 -2.83 19.55 -24.58
CA ASN A 22 -2.81 20.79 -23.79
C ASN A 22 -1.37 21.23 -23.47
N PRO A 23 -0.54 21.59 -24.47
CA PRO A 23 0.91 21.76 -24.30
C PRO A 23 1.32 22.92 -23.38
N ASN A 24 0.44 23.89 -23.13
CA ASN A 24 0.69 25.02 -22.24
C ASN A 24 0.22 24.77 -20.79
N ASN A 25 -0.36 23.60 -20.51
CA ASN A 25 -0.82 23.25 -19.17
C ASN A 25 0.36 22.77 -18.31
N GLU A 26 0.92 23.67 -17.51
CA GLU A 26 2.04 23.38 -16.60
C GLU A 26 1.68 22.43 -15.45
N VAL A 27 0.39 22.35 -15.08
CA VAL A 27 -0.08 21.43 -14.03
C VAL A 27 0.08 19.98 -14.49
N LEU A 28 -0.33 19.66 -15.73
CA LEU A 28 -0.16 18.31 -16.29
C LEU A 28 1.32 17.91 -16.38
N LYS A 29 2.20 18.82 -16.80
CA LYS A 29 3.65 18.58 -16.85
C LYS A 29 4.23 18.33 -15.45
N SER A 30 3.77 19.10 -14.45
CA SER A 30 4.19 18.92 -13.06
C SER A 30 3.74 17.56 -12.51
N LEU A 31 2.47 17.19 -12.71
CA LEU A 31 1.92 15.90 -12.31
C LEU A 31 2.68 14.73 -12.94
N ASN A 32 2.98 14.82 -14.25
CA ASN A 32 3.79 13.82 -14.96
C ASN A 32 5.19 13.68 -14.36
N ARG A 33 5.87 14.80 -14.08
CA ARG A 33 7.20 14.77 -13.44
C ARG A 33 7.16 14.17 -12.03
N ILE A 34 6.17 14.55 -11.23
CA ILE A 34 5.97 14.01 -9.88
C ILE A 34 5.73 12.50 -9.97
N LEU A 35 4.81 12.05 -10.82
CA LEU A 35 4.50 10.62 -10.99
C LEU A 35 5.71 9.81 -11.47
N LYS A 36 6.49 10.34 -12.44
CA LYS A 36 7.74 9.72 -12.92
C LYS A 36 8.80 9.57 -11.83
N SER A 37 8.82 10.48 -10.86
CA SER A 37 9.81 10.43 -9.77
C SER A 37 9.54 9.34 -8.73
N HIS A 38 8.31 8.80 -8.69
CA HIS A 38 7.95 7.74 -7.76
C HIS A 38 8.35 6.35 -8.30
N ASN A 39 9.19 5.64 -7.55
CA ASN A 39 9.64 4.28 -7.85
C ASN A 39 8.85 3.22 -7.10
N SER A 40 8.20 3.60 -6.00
CA SER A 40 7.39 2.73 -5.17
C SER A 40 6.17 3.48 -4.64
N PHE A 41 5.06 2.76 -4.43
CA PHE A 41 3.87 3.36 -3.84
C PHE A 41 4.10 3.86 -2.40
N SER A 42 5.12 3.34 -1.71
CA SER A 42 5.50 3.81 -0.37
C SER A 42 5.99 5.27 -0.35
N GLU A 43 6.33 5.82 -1.51
CA GLU A 43 6.74 7.22 -1.67
C GLU A 43 5.54 8.16 -1.89
N LEU A 44 4.34 7.61 -2.15
CA LEU A 44 3.12 8.40 -2.28
C LEU A 44 2.79 9.09 -0.95
N ASN A 45 2.64 10.41 -1.01
CA ASN A 45 2.50 11.26 0.17
C ASN A 45 1.37 12.30 0.04
N GLY A 46 0.50 12.16 -0.97
CA GLY A 46 -0.60 13.09 -1.24
C GLY A 46 -0.20 14.24 -2.14
N ALA A 47 1.06 14.34 -2.60
CA ALA A 47 1.49 15.44 -3.45
C ALA A 47 0.75 15.49 -4.79
N LEU A 48 0.39 14.33 -5.37
CA LEU A 48 -0.37 14.27 -6.61
C LEU A 48 -1.78 14.82 -6.39
N SER A 49 -2.53 14.25 -5.44
CA SER A 49 -3.91 14.67 -5.09
C SER A 49 -3.97 16.11 -4.63
N ARG A 50 -2.94 16.60 -3.95
CA ARG A 50 -2.88 18.01 -3.55
C ARG A 50 -2.66 18.93 -4.74
N THR A 51 -1.72 18.59 -5.64
CA THR A 51 -1.49 19.35 -6.88
C THR A 51 -2.76 19.42 -7.72
N VAL A 52 -3.48 18.30 -7.78
CA VAL A 52 -4.80 18.19 -8.39
C VAL A 52 -5.78 19.22 -7.81
N VAL A 53 -6.04 19.15 -6.50
CA VAL A 53 -7.03 20.00 -5.81
C VAL A 53 -6.66 21.48 -5.86
N ASP A 54 -5.38 21.80 -5.58
CA ASP A 54 -4.88 23.19 -5.51
C ASP A 54 -4.93 23.88 -6.87
N SER A 55 -4.83 23.12 -7.97
CA SER A 55 -4.86 23.70 -9.31
C SER A 55 -6.24 24.19 -9.75
N LEU A 56 -7.33 23.79 -9.06
CA LEU A 56 -8.73 23.99 -9.47
C LEU A 56 -9.04 23.55 -10.93
N GLY A 57 -8.08 22.94 -11.63
CA GLY A 57 -8.09 22.74 -13.08
C GLY A 57 -8.74 21.44 -13.54
N PHE A 58 -9.61 20.86 -12.70
CA PHE A 58 -10.05 19.47 -12.80
C PHE A 58 -11.38 19.27 -13.52
N GLU A 59 -11.58 19.94 -14.66
CA GLU A 59 -12.62 19.53 -15.62
C GLU A 59 -12.19 18.33 -16.48
N LEU A 60 -11.04 17.70 -16.17
CA LEU A 60 -10.46 16.62 -16.96
C LEU A 60 -10.49 15.28 -16.20
N LYS A 61 -11.04 14.25 -16.86
CA LYS A 61 -11.09 12.85 -16.40
C LYS A 61 -9.74 12.30 -15.90
N ILE A 62 -8.63 12.75 -16.49
CA ILE A 62 -7.27 12.33 -16.07
C ILE A 62 -7.01 12.65 -14.60
N GLY A 63 -7.65 13.71 -14.15
CA GLY A 63 -7.52 14.18 -12.83
C GLY A 63 -8.10 13.27 -11.75
N GLU A 64 -9.35 12.86 -11.95
CA GLU A 64 -10.02 11.88 -11.10
C GLU A 64 -9.17 10.61 -11.00
N LYS A 65 -8.63 10.14 -12.13
CA LYS A 65 -7.75 8.97 -12.18
C LYS A 65 -6.47 9.13 -11.34
N ILE A 66 -5.89 10.32 -11.27
CA ILE A 66 -4.70 10.57 -10.43
C ILE A 66 -5.06 10.46 -8.94
N ILE A 67 -6.20 11.03 -8.52
CA ILE A 67 -6.68 10.90 -7.14
C ILE A 67 -6.97 9.44 -6.82
N GLU A 68 -7.68 8.74 -7.71
CA GLU A 68 -8.01 7.32 -7.53
C GLU A 68 -6.75 6.45 -7.42
N PHE A 69 -5.74 6.71 -8.27
CA PHE A 69 -4.45 6.05 -8.23
C PHE A 69 -3.76 6.24 -6.87
N GLU A 70 -3.60 7.48 -6.42
CA GLU A 70 -2.90 7.76 -5.16
C GLU A 70 -3.66 7.21 -3.95
N ASN A 71 -4.99 7.34 -3.92
CA ASN A 71 -5.84 6.77 -2.87
C ASN A 71 -5.76 5.24 -2.82
N TYR A 72 -5.77 4.57 -3.98
CA TYR A 72 -5.69 3.12 -4.02
C TYR A 72 -4.36 2.62 -3.48
N PHE A 73 -3.26 3.20 -3.95
CA PHE A 73 -1.92 2.73 -3.63
C PHE A 73 -1.38 3.22 -2.28
N SER A 74 -1.93 4.31 -1.72
CA SER A 74 -1.64 4.74 -0.35
C SER A 74 -2.30 3.87 0.71
N ASP A 75 -3.39 3.16 0.39
CA ASP A 75 -3.96 2.12 1.24
C ASP A 75 -3.19 0.80 1.06
N PHE A 76 -2.17 0.59 1.91
CA PHE A 76 -1.35 -0.62 1.95
C PHE A 76 -2.14 -1.93 2.01
N SER A 77 -3.40 -1.92 2.49
CA SER A 77 -4.23 -3.12 2.49
C SER A 77 -4.62 -3.60 1.10
N ASN A 78 -4.59 -2.72 0.10
CA ASN A 78 -4.85 -3.08 -1.30
C ASN A 78 -3.71 -3.88 -1.91
N SER A 79 -2.51 -3.83 -1.31
CA SER A 79 -1.32 -4.61 -1.70
C SER A 79 -1.25 -6.00 -1.07
N ILE A 80 -2.32 -6.46 -0.41
CA ILE A 80 -2.45 -7.81 0.14
C ILE A 80 -3.51 -8.56 -0.68
N ASP A 81 -3.23 -9.76 -1.16
CA ASP A 81 -4.19 -10.60 -1.88
C ASP A 81 -4.98 -11.53 -0.94
N SER A 82 -4.41 -11.92 0.20
CA SER A 82 -5.07 -12.73 1.23
C SER A 82 -6.30 -12.00 1.81
N PRO A 83 -7.53 -12.53 1.65
CA PRO A 83 -8.75 -11.86 2.12
C PRO A 83 -8.75 -11.59 3.63
N ASP A 84 -8.27 -12.57 4.40
CA ASP A 84 -8.21 -12.51 5.86
C ASP A 84 -7.19 -11.48 6.34
N LEU A 85 -6.00 -11.48 5.76
CA LEU A 85 -4.96 -10.52 6.09
C LEU A 85 -5.32 -9.11 5.62
N LYS A 86 -5.96 -8.96 4.45
CA LYS A 86 -6.50 -7.68 3.97
C LYS A 86 -7.52 -7.11 4.94
N LYS A 87 -8.45 -7.94 5.43
CA LYS A 87 -9.43 -7.54 6.45
C LYS A 87 -8.74 -7.07 7.73
N LEU A 88 -7.68 -7.76 8.16
CA LEU A 88 -6.88 -7.35 9.31
C LEU A 88 -6.16 -6.02 9.07
N ALA A 89 -5.48 -5.87 7.94
CA ALA A 89 -4.77 -4.65 7.56
C ALA A 89 -5.70 -3.44 7.53
N LYS A 90 -6.86 -3.55 6.86
CA LYS A 90 -7.89 -2.50 6.83
C LYS A 90 -8.34 -2.07 8.22
N ARG A 91 -8.53 -3.03 9.11
CA ARG A 91 -8.90 -2.74 10.50
C ARG A 91 -7.80 -1.97 11.22
N LEU A 92 -6.55 -2.40 11.11
CA LEU A 92 -5.41 -1.75 11.79
C LEU A 92 -5.17 -0.33 11.26
N ILE A 93 -5.28 -0.13 9.95
CA ILE A 93 -5.22 1.18 9.30
C ILE A 93 -6.35 2.08 9.79
N LYS A 94 -7.59 1.58 9.85
CA LYS A 94 -8.74 2.32 10.39
C LYS A 94 -8.60 2.67 11.88
N GLU A 95 -7.89 1.85 12.64
CA GLU A 95 -7.50 2.14 14.04
C GLU A 95 -6.32 3.12 14.14
N ASN A 96 -5.89 3.74 13.03
CA ASN A 96 -4.74 4.63 12.91
C ASN A 96 -3.44 4.00 13.44
N THR A 97 -3.29 2.68 13.28
CA THR A 97 -2.08 1.98 13.69
C THR A 97 -0.97 2.28 12.69
N LYS A 98 0.12 2.87 13.16
CA LYS A 98 1.28 3.23 12.32
C LYS A 98 1.90 2.00 11.65
N ILE A 99 2.14 2.10 10.35
CA ILE A 99 2.93 1.12 9.58
C ILE A 99 4.41 1.49 9.73
N THR A 100 5.26 0.53 10.10
CA THR A 100 6.71 0.72 10.25
C THR A 100 7.50 0.21 9.05
N PHE A 101 6.95 -0.74 8.31
CA PHE A 101 7.58 -1.30 7.12
C PHE A 101 6.52 -1.96 6.22
N PHE A 102 6.75 -1.88 4.92
CA PHE A 102 6.03 -2.64 3.90
C PHE A 102 7.02 -3.22 2.89
N GLY A 103 6.87 -4.51 2.58
CA GLY A 103 7.60 -5.16 1.50
C GLY A 103 8.02 -6.58 1.83
N LYS A 104 9.01 -7.08 1.11
CA LYS A 104 9.54 -8.44 1.27
C LYS A 104 10.53 -8.46 2.44
N ALA A 105 10.07 -8.93 3.59
CA ALA A 105 10.85 -8.83 4.84
C ALA A 105 11.96 -9.88 4.99
N TRP A 106 11.93 -10.96 4.20
CA TRP A 106 12.88 -12.05 4.27
C TRP A 106 13.41 -12.37 2.87
N SER A 107 14.71 -12.66 2.75
CA SER A 107 15.35 -12.94 1.45
C SER A 107 14.72 -14.12 0.71
N GLN A 108 14.13 -15.07 1.43
CA GLN A 108 13.41 -16.21 0.86
C GLN A 108 11.91 -15.97 0.65
N ASN A 109 11.37 -14.85 1.16
CA ASN A 109 9.95 -14.56 1.00
C ASN A 109 9.72 -13.68 -0.22
N THR A 110 8.90 -14.17 -1.13
CA THR A 110 8.55 -13.48 -2.38
C THR A 110 7.35 -12.56 -2.23
N ALA A 111 6.59 -12.68 -1.13
CA ALA A 111 5.35 -11.96 -0.88
C ALA A 111 5.55 -10.75 0.06
N ASN A 112 4.62 -9.80 -0.04
CA ASN A 112 4.65 -8.56 0.75
C ASN A 112 4.13 -8.77 2.16
N TRP A 113 4.82 -8.17 3.13
CA TRP A 113 4.41 -8.12 4.53
C TRP A 113 4.17 -6.67 4.95
N ILE A 114 3.16 -6.44 5.79
CA ILE A 114 2.91 -5.14 6.44
C ILE A 114 3.28 -5.26 7.92
N TYR A 115 4.14 -4.37 8.39
CA TYR A 115 4.56 -4.28 9.79
C TYR A 115 3.89 -3.10 10.46
N PHE A 116 3.28 -3.34 11.61
CA PHE A 116 2.59 -2.34 12.41
C PHE A 116 3.32 -2.06 13.72
N ASP A 117 3.31 -0.79 14.15
CA ASP A 117 3.81 -0.33 15.44
C ASP A 117 2.81 -0.67 16.57
N LYS A 118 2.55 -1.97 16.76
CA LYS A 118 1.56 -2.46 17.74
C LYS A 118 1.90 -3.86 18.21
N VAL A 119 1.79 -4.08 19.51
CA VAL A 119 1.90 -5.42 20.09
C VAL A 119 0.64 -6.22 19.77
N PHE A 120 0.81 -7.40 19.17
CA PHE A 120 -0.32 -8.25 18.81
C PHE A 120 -0.60 -9.31 19.89
N ASP A 121 -1.83 -9.31 20.39
CA ASP A 121 -2.37 -10.45 21.14
C ASP A 121 -2.99 -11.43 20.15
N LEU A 122 -2.16 -12.35 19.64
CA LEU A 122 -2.56 -13.28 18.57
C LEU A 122 -3.81 -14.08 18.94
N LYS A 123 -3.91 -14.53 20.20
CA LYS A 123 -5.07 -15.30 20.69
C LYS A 123 -6.34 -14.45 20.63
N LYS A 124 -6.30 -13.22 21.16
CA LYS A 124 -7.45 -12.32 21.14
C LYS A 124 -7.82 -11.87 19.73
N MET A 125 -6.84 -11.66 18.85
CA MET A 125 -7.08 -11.26 17.47
C MET A 125 -7.69 -12.40 16.67
N ARG A 126 -7.17 -13.62 16.78
CA ARG A 126 -7.72 -14.82 16.13
C ARG A 126 -9.18 -15.05 16.51
N ASN A 127 -9.51 -14.95 17.80
CA ASN A 127 -10.88 -15.08 18.29
C ASN A 127 -11.84 -14.02 17.74
N LYS A 128 -11.34 -12.82 17.39
CA LYS A 128 -12.15 -11.72 16.86
C LYS A 128 -12.29 -11.74 15.33
N MET A 129 -11.32 -12.28 14.62
CA MET A 129 -11.22 -12.13 13.17
C MET A 129 -11.87 -13.27 12.38
N SER A 130 -12.07 -14.43 13.03
CA SER A 130 -12.56 -15.67 12.41
C SER A 130 -11.74 -16.07 11.18
N PHE A 131 -10.40 -16.10 11.34
CA PHE A 131 -9.49 -16.45 10.25
C PHE A 131 -9.70 -17.87 9.73
N GLY A 132 -9.51 -18.06 8.42
CA GLY A 132 -9.50 -19.37 7.79
C GLY A 132 -8.25 -20.21 8.14
N GLU A 133 -8.28 -21.48 7.73
CA GLU A 133 -7.26 -22.50 8.07
C GLU A 133 -5.87 -22.22 7.48
N ASN A 134 -5.80 -21.36 6.46
CA ASN A 134 -4.54 -20.97 5.84
C ASN A 134 -3.76 -19.94 6.65
N ILE A 135 -4.43 -19.23 7.57
CA ILE A 135 -3.81 -18.22 8.41
C ILE A 135 -3.16 -18.89 9.62
N ILE A 136 -1.84 -18.85 9.67
CA ILE A 136 -1.03 -19.34 10.78
C ILE A 136 -0.48 -18.20 11.62
N ASP A 137 -0.25 -18.50 12.90
CA ASP A 137 0.46 -17.60 13.80
C ASP A 137 1.95 -17.62 13.43
N HIS A 138 2.54 -16.44 13.32
CA HIS A 138 3.98 -16.25 13.13
C HIS A 138 4.59 -15.64 14.38
N LYS A 139 5.75 -16.14 14.79
CA LYS A 139 6.57 -15.57 15.87
C LYS A 139 8.05 -15.75 15.55
N ASN A 140 8.80 -14.66 15.59
CA ASN A 140 10.24 -14.69 15.66
C ASN A 140 10.69 -14.20 17.05
N LEU A 141 11.41 -15.06 17.77
CA LEU A 141 11.95 -14.77 19.10
C LEU A 141 13.47 -14.56 19.09
N ASP A 142 14.09 -14.56 17.91
CA ASP A 142 15.52 -14.34 17.77
C ASP A 142 15.85 -12.85 17.91
N ASN A 143 16.61 -12.52 18.95
CA ASN A 143 17.03 -11.15 19.24
C ASN A 143 18.03 -10.59 18.21
N LYS A 144 18.65 -11.43 17.38
CA LYS A 144 19.57 -11.01 16.31
C LYS A 144 18.85 -10.59 15.04
N SER A 145 17.72 -11.22 14.73
CA SER A 145 16.92 -10.95 13.53
C SER A 145 15.68 -10.08 13.80
N GLY A 146 15.35 -9.81 15.06
CA GLY A 146 14.28 -8.92 15.49
C GLY A 146 13.08 -9.68 16.04
N LEU A 147 12.45 -9.12 17.08
CA LEU A 147 11.31 -9.72 17.77
C LEU A 147 10.01 -9.30 17.08
N GLU A 148 9.30 -10.27 16.50
CA GLU A 148 8.07 -10.02 15.75
C GLU A 148 7.00 -11.10 15.97
N SER A 149 5.73 -10.69 15.95
CA SER A 149 4.62 -11.63 16.01
C SER A 149 3.46 -11.18 15.12
N GLY A 150 2.81 -12.13 14.47
CA GLY A 150 1.80 -11.80 13.48
C GLY A 150 1.06 -12.99 12.92
N PHE A 151 0.48 -12.75 11.75
CA PHE A 151 -0.26 -13.75 10.99
C PHE A 151 0.31 -13.83 9.58
N ILE A 152 0.45 -15.05 9.07
CA ILE A 152 0.88 -15.33 7.69
C ILE A 152 -0.19 -16.16 7.02
N ASP A 153 -0.49 -15.87 5.77
CA ASP A 153 -1.30 -16.74 4.92
C ASP A 153 -0.38 -17.72 4.18
N LYS A 154 -0.49 -19.01 4.47
CA LYS A 154 0.32 -20.05 3.83
C LYS A 154 0.14 -20.12 2.31
N LYS A 155 -1.01 -19.68 1.79
CA LYS A 155 -1.32 -19.76 0.36
C LYS A 155 -0.66 -18.63 -0.42
N THR A 156 -0.70 -17.41 0.10
CA THR A 156 -0.13 -16.24 -0.59
C THR A 156 1.30 -15.93 -0.14
N GLY A 157 1.72 -16.40 1.04
CA GLY A 157 3.01 -16.06 1.67
C GLY A 157 3.03 -14.68 2.33
N GLU A 158 1.92 -13.94 2.26
CA GLU A 158 1.79 -12.59 2.79
C GLU A 158 1.68 -12.60 4.31
N GLY A 159 2.05 -11.49 4.94
CA GLY A 159 2.15 -11.38 6.39
C GLY A 159 1.67 -10.05 6.92
N ILE A 160 0.98 -10.09 8.07
CA ILE A 160 0.65 -8.92 8.88
C ILE A 160 1.32 -9.08 10.23
N ILE A 161 2.31 -8.25 10.48
CA ILE A 161 3.24 -8.40 11.59
C ILE A 161 3.11 -7.21 12.56
N GLY A 162 3.22 -7.49 13.84
CA GLY A 162 3.32 -6.52 14.91
C GLY A 162 4.51 -6.81 15.81
N LYS A 163 4.64 -6.00 16.87
CA LYS A 163 5.68 -6.13 17.88
C LYS A 163 5.41 -7.32 18.82
N ILE A 164 6.47 -7.82 19.44
CA ILE A 164 6.39 -8.68 20.61
C ILE A 164 6.36 -7.81 21.88
N LYS A 165 5.66 -8.30 22.90
CA LYS A 165 5.62 -7.69 24.23
C LYS A 165 6.87 -8.00 25.04
#